data_AF-A0A2W2H680-F1
#
_entry.id   AF-A0A2W2H680-F1
#
_cell.length_a   1.000
_cell.length_b   1.000
_cell.length_c   1.000
_cell.angle_alpha   90.00
_cell.angle_beta   90.00
_cell.angle_gamma   90.00
#
_symmetry.space_group_name_H-M   'P 1'
#
loop_
_entity.id
_entity.type
_entity.pdbx_description
1 polymer ?
#
loop_
_entity_poly.entity_id
_entity_poly.type
_entity_poly.pdbx_seq_one_letter_code
_entity_poly.pdbx_strand_id
1 'polypeptide(L)'
;MTTWWIERDNAAWEAWFASAGMQPYVVRYEELCGDMAGVTRDIVAFLQIEMPTGRAVVARHRCQADELNERWIARYQREAAHPRPA
;
A
#
# COMPACT_ATOMS: atom_id res chain seq x y z
N MET A 1 -18.96 -4.37 9.60
CA MET A 1 -18.04 -5.52 9.64
C MET A 1 -16.64 -4.94 9.60
N THR A 2 -15.97 -5.00 10.73
CA THR A 2 -14.88 -4.12 11.14
C THR A 2 -13.53 -4.49 10.54
N THR A 3 -12.77 -3.47 10.13
CA THR A 3 -11.41 -3.51 9.57
C THR A 3 -10.34 -4.16 10.48
N TRP A 4 -10.71 -4.57 11.69
CA TRP A 4 -9.86 -5.26 12.68
C TRP A 4 -9.04 -6.43 12.10
N TRP A 5 -9.53 -7.12 11.07
CA TRP A 5 -8.78 -8.21 10.42
C TRP A 5 -7.56 -7.68 9.65
N ILE A 6 -7.68 -6.53 8.97
CA ILE A 6 -6.57 -5.92 8.20
C ILE A 6 -5.46 -5.48 9.15
N GLU A 7 -5.83 -4.80 10.25
CA GLU A 7 -4.86 -4.35 11.25
C GLU A 7 -4.18 -5.53 11.93
N ARG A 8 -4.94 -6.58 12.27
CA ARG A 8 -4.38 -7.80 12.86
C ARG A 8 -3.42 -8.51 11.90
N ASP A 9 -3.79 -8.62 10.63
CA ASP A 9 -2.96 -9.29 9.63
C ASP A 9 -1.68 -8.47 9.35
N ASN A 10 -1.77 -7.14 9.30
CA ASN A 10 -0.60 -6.26 9.23
C ASN A 10 0.34 -6.42 10.43
N ALA A 11 -0.21 -6.42 11.64
CA ALA A 11 0.58 -6.64 12.86
C ALA A 11 1.24 -8.04 12.90
N ALA A 12 0.57 -9.06 12.35
CA ALA A 12 1.14 -10.40 12.24
C ALA A 12 2.35 -10.44 11.28
N TRP A 13 2.28 -9.71 10.16
CA TRP A 13 3.42 -9.55 9.25
C TRP A 13 4.60 -8.83 9.93
N GLU A 14 4.33 -7.71 10.61
CA GLU A 14 5.37 -6.97 11.35
C GLU A 14 6.08 -7.85 12.39
N ALA A 15 5.31 -8.60 13.18
CA ALA A 15 5.85 -9.53 14.17
C ALA A 15 6.69 -10.65 13.53
N TRP A 16 6.26 -11.18 12.39
CA TRP A 16 7.00 -12.21 11.67
C TRP A 16 8.34 -11.68 11.14
N PHE A 17 8.37 -10.50 10.51
CA PHE A 17 9.61 -9.87 10.05
C PHE A 17 10.58 -9.62 11.22
N ALA A 18 10.06 -9.09 12.33
CA ALA A 18 10.85 -8.88 13.54
C ALA A 18 11.42 -10.20 14.10
N SER A 19 10.64 -11.28 14.10
CA SER A 19 11.08 -12.61 14.56
C SER A 19 12.21 -13.18 13.71
N ALA A 20 12.27 -12.82 12.44
CA ALA A 20 13.31 -13.22 11.51
C ALA A 20 14.51 -12.26 11.47
N GLY A 21 14.51 -11.18 12.27
CA GLY A 21 15.55 -10.15 12.24
C GLY A 21 15.59 -9.36 10.92
N MET A 22 14.50 -9.38 10.15
CA MET A 22 14.39 -8.69 8.88
C MET A 22 13.78 -7.31 9.07
N GLN A 23 14.37 -6.29 8.44
CA GLN A 23 13.79 -4.96 8.35
C GLN A 23 13.06 -4.83 6.99
N PRO A 24 11.72 -4.82 6.96
CA PRO A 24 10.99 -4.66 5.71
C PRO A 24 11.06 -3.21 5.23
N TYR A 25 11.12 -3.02 3.92
CA TYR A 25 10.82 -1.74 3.30
C TYR A 25 9.30 -1.60 3.16
N VAL A 26 8.70 -0.71 3.94
CA VAL A 26 7.24 -0.53 3.97
C VAL A 26 6.82 0.40 2.83
N VAL A 27 5.90 -0.08 2.00
CA VAL A 27 5.33 0.68 0.89
C VAL A 27 3.85 0.85 1.12
N ARG A 28 3.36 2.09 1.09
CA ARG A 28 1.93 2.36 1.12
C ARG A 28 1.39 2.37 -0.30
N TYR A 29 0.18 1.86 -0.46
CA TYR A 29 -0.46 1.78 -1.76
C TYR A 29 -0.68 3.17 -2.38
N GLU A 30 -1.03 4.16 -1.57
CA GLU A 30 -1.26 5.54 -2.01
C GLU A 30 0.03 6.19 -2.52
N GLU A 31 1.16 5.95 -1.85
CA GLU A 31 2.48 6.42 -2.25
C GLU A 31 2.91 5.77 -3.56
N LEU A 32 2.72 4.45 -3.67
CA LEU A 32 3.02 3.69 -4.88
C LEU A 32 2.18 4.17 -6.07
N CYS A 33 0.89 4.44 -5.87
CA CYS A 33 0.03 4.98 -6.92
C CYS A 33 0.42 6.41 -7.33
N GLY A 34 0.87 7.23 -6.38
CA GLY A 34 1.29 8.62 -6.65
C GLY A 34 2.59 8.72 -7.44
N ASP A 35 3.57 7.86 -7.17
CA ASP A 35 4.83 7.78 -7.93
C ASP A 35 5.40 6.35 -7.95
N MET A 36 4.87 5.52 -8.86
CA MET A 36 5.32 4.13 -9.04
C MET A 36 6.81 4.04 -9.35
N ALA A 37 7.33 4.96 -10.16
CA ALA A 37 8.73 4.92 -10.57
C ALA A 37 9.66 5.35 -9.43
N GLY A 38 9.27 6.35 -8.64
CA GLY A 38 9.95 6.77 -7.41
C GLY A 38 10.03 5.66 -6.39
N VAL A 39 8.88 5.11 -5.99
CA VAL A 39 8.84 4.03 -4.99
C VAL A 39 9.66 2.82 -5.45
N THR A 40 9.64 2.48 -6.75
CA THR A 40 10.47 1.39 -7.27
C THR A 40 11.97 1.71 -7.20
N ARG A 41 12.39 2.97 -7.46
CA ARG A 41 13.79 3.38 -7.26
C ARG A 41 14.20 3.28 -5.81
N ASP A 42 13.32 3.65 -4.88
CA ASP A 42 13.62 3.59 -3.44
C ASP A 42 13.77 2.15 -2.96
N ILE A 43 12.93 1.22 -3.45
CA ILE A 43 13.07 -0.22 -3.19
C ILE A 43 14.42 -0.74 -3.70
N VAL A 44 14.80 -0.38 -4.92
CA VAL A 44 16.08 -0.78 -5.51
C VAL A 44 17.26 -0.24 -4.69
N ALA A 45 17.18 1.00 -4.24
CA ALA A 45 18.19 1.62 -3.38
C ALA A 45 18.27 0.93 -2.00
N PHE A 46 17.12 0.62 -1.39
CA PHE A 46 17.03 -0.11 -0.13
C PHE A 46 17.64 -1.51 -0.23
N LEU A 47 17.39 -2.22 -1.34
CA LEU A 47 17.96 -3.54 -1.62
C LEU A 47 19.43 -3.49 -2.06
N GLN A 48 20.00 -2.29 -2.22
CA GLN A 48 21.37 -2.08 -2.70
C GLN A 48 21.65 -2.76 -4.05
N ILE A 49 20.63 -2.81 -4.92
CA ILE A 49 20.75 -3.38 -6.26
C ILE A 49 21.33 -2.33 -7.20
N GLU A 50 22.43 -2.66 -7.87
CA GLU A 50 23.00 -1.80 -8.90
C GLU A 50 22.11 -1.80 -10.15
N MET A 51 21.68 -0.61 -10.56
CA MET A 51 20.92 -0.44 -11.80
C MET A 51 21.87 -0.28 -12.99
N PRO A 52 21.63 -1.00 -14.11
CA PRO A 52 22.42 -0.81 -15.32
C PRO A 52 22.32 0.65 -15.79
N THR A 53 23.45 1.24 -16.17
CA THR A 53 23.51 2.61 -16.69
C THR A 53 22.54 2.78 -17.86
N GLY A 54 21.67 3.80 -17.79
CA GLY A 54 20.67 4.07 -18.83
C GLY A 54 19.39 3.24 -18.75
N ARG A 55 19.24 2.34 -17.77
CA ARG A 55 17.98 1.61 -17.53
C ARG A 55 16.99 2.47 -16.75
N ALA A 56 15.95 2.96 -17.43
CA ALA A 56 14.87 3.68 -16.79
C ALA A 56 13.90 2.73 -16.06
N VAL A 57 13.50 3.10 -14.85
CA VAL A 57 12.35 2.51 -14.17
C VAL A 57 11.09 3.17 -14.72
N VAL A 58 10.24 2.38 -15.39
CA VAL A 58 9.04 2.86 -16.05
C VAL A 58 7.83 2.13 -15.51
N ALA A 59 6.84 2.89 -15.03
CA ALA A 59 5.57 2.35 -14.60
C ALA A 59 4.84 1.71 -15.79
N ARG A 60 4.55 0.41 -15.69
CA ARG A 60 3.76 -0.33 -16.69
C ARG A 60 2.33 -0.61 -16.24
N HIS A 61 2.10 -0.55 -14.94
CA HIS A 61 0.81 -0.76 -14.33
C HIS A 61 0.11 0.59 -14.13
N ARG A 62 -1.23 0.56 -14.17
CA ARG A 62 -2.05 1.70 -13.78
C ARG A 62 -2.53 1.50 -12.35
N CYS A 63 -2.67 2.60 -11.61
CA CYS A 63 -3.30 2.56 -10.30
C CYS A 63 -4.70 1.96 -10.45
N GLN A 64 -5.02 1.01 -9.58
CA GLN A 64 -6.32 0.32 -9.59
C GLN A 64 -7.37 1.07 -8.73
N ALA A 65 -6.95 2.12 -8.03
CA ALA A 65 -7.87 3.04 -7.41
C ALA A 65 -8.29 4.07 -8.46
N ASP A 66 -9.60 4.16 -8.67
CA ASP A 66 -10.24 5.10 -9.59
C ASP A 66 -11.38 5.86 -8.89
N GLU A 67 -12.04 6.75 -9.61
CA GLU A 67 -13.19 7.52 -9.12
C GLU A 67 -14.35 6.62 -8.64
N LEU A 68 -14.45 5.37 -9.12
CA LEU A 68 -15.45 4.44 -8.63
C LEU A 68 -15.11 4.01 -7.21
N ASN A 69 -13.87 3.60 -6.94
CA ASN A 69 -13.42 3.28 -5.58
C ASN A 69 -13.63 4.44 -4.61
N GLU A 70 -13.31 5.67 -5.01
CA GLU A 70 -13.51 6.86 -4.16
C GLU A 70 -14.98 7.09 -3.81
N ARG A 71 -15.88 6.95 -4.80
CA ARG A 71 -17.33 7.08 -4.58
C ARG A 71 -17.86 6.01 -3.62
N TRP A 72 -17.34 4.79 -3.70
CA TRP A 72 -17.73 3.70 -2.81
C TRP A 72 -17.21 3.90 -1.39
N ILE A 73 -15.96 4.34 -1.22
CA ILE A 73 -15.39 4.70 0.08
C ILE A 73 -16.22 5.82 0.73
N ALA A 74 -16.49 6.89 -0.01
CA ALA A 74 -17.28 8.02 0.49
C ALA A 74 -18.70 7.60 0.89
N ARG A 75 -19.33 6.71 0.12
CA ARG A 75 -20.65 6.16 0.45
C ARG A 75 -20.59 5.32 1.72
N TYR A 76 -19.64 4.39 1.82
CA TYR A 76 -19.48 3.53 2.98
C TYR A 76 -19.25 4.35 4.25
N GLN A 77 -18.38 5.37 4.21
CA GLN A 77 -18.13 6.24 5.36
C GLN A 77 -19.39 6.98 5.81
N ARG A 78 -20.21 7.47 4.87
CA ARG A 78 -21.51 8.10 5.20
C ARG A 78 -22.48 7.12 5.85
N GLU A 79 -22.58 5.90 5.32
CA GLU A 79 -23.48 4.86 5.84
C GLU A 79 -23.00 4.31 7.20
N ALA A 80 -21.68 4.18 7.40
CA ALA A 80 -21.10 3.75 8.68
C ALA A 80 -21.24 4.83 9.78
N ALA A 81 -21.25 6.11 9.40
CA ALA A 81 -21.50 7.23 10.31
C ALA A 81 -22.99 7.42 10.66
N HIS A 82 -23.91 6.71 9.97
CA HIS A 82 -25.34 6.77 10.22
C HIS A 82 -25.84 5.42 10.75
N PRO A 83 -25.80 5.17 12.08
CA PRO A 83 -26.24 3.91 12.64
C PRO A 83 -27.71 3.70 12.28
N ARG A 84 -28.00 2.57 11.65
CA ARG A 84 -29.34 2.20 11.19
C ARG A 84 -30.30 2.20 12.41
N PRO A 85 -31.42 2.94 12.39
CA PRO A 85 -32.39 2.89 13.49
C PRO A 85 -32.97 1.47 13.60
N ALA A 86 -33.23 1.06 14.84
CA ALA A 86 -33.69 -0.27 15.25
C ALA A 86 -35.03 -0.64 14.60
#